data_AF-A0A212C4Q4-F1
#
_entry.id   AF-A0A212C4Q4-F1
#
_cell.length_a   1.000
_cell.length_b   1.000
_cell.length_c   1.000
_cell.angle_alpha   90.00
_cell.angle_beta   90.00
_cell.angle_gamma   90.00
#
_symmetry.space_group_name_H-M   'P 1'
#
loop_
_entity.id
_entity.type
_entity.pdbx_description
1 polymer ?
#
loop_
_entity_poly.entity_id
_entity_poly.type
_entity_poly.pdbx_seq_one_letter_code
_entity_poly.pdbx_strand_id
1 'polypeptide(L)'
;DLYKSAFFYFEGTFYNDKRYPECRDLSRTIIEWSESHDRGYGKFQTAKMEDFTFNDLYIKVGFPYLYCHQGDCEHVVVITDI
;
A
#
# COMPACT_ATOMS: atom_id res chain seq x y z
N ASP A 1 -6.21 17.04 3.70
CA ASP A 1 -7.37 16.13 3.69
C ASP A 1 -8.12 16.06 5.01
N LEU A 2 -9.43 15.88 4.91
CA LEU A 2 -10.30 15.46 6.01
C LEU A 2 -10.06 13.97 6.35
N TYR A 3 -9.74 13.15 5.35
CA TYR A 3 -9.40 11.73 5.49
C TYR A 3 -7.95 11.50 5.07
N LYS A 4 -7.06 11.41 6.06
CA LYS A 4 -5.59 11.36 5.84
C LYS A 4 -5.03 9.96 5.65
N SER A 5 -5.85 8.93 5.84
CA SER A 5 -5.41 7.55 5.71
C SER A 5 -5.13 7.22 4.25
N ALA A 6 -3.98 6.61 3.99
CA ALA A 6 -3.58 6.18 2.67
C ALA A 6 -2.60 5.00 2.74
N PHE A 7 -2.44 4.25 1.65
CA PHE A 7 -1.31 3.36 1.47
C PHE A 7 -0.80 3.39 0.03
N PHE A 8 0.47 3.05 -0.15
CA PHE A 8 0.96 2.51 -1.42
C PHE A 8 1.07 0.99 -1.30
N TYR A 9 0.82 0.28 -2.40
CA TYR A 9 1.06 -1.15 -2.51
C TYR A 9 2.08 -1.42 -3.62
N PHE A 10 3.27 -1.86 -3.21
CA PHE A 10 4.38 -2.22 -4.09
C PHE A 10 4.90 -3.61 -3.72
N GLU A 11 5.09 -4.47 -4.72
CA GLU A 11 5.73 -5.80 -4.59
C GLU A 11 5.29 -6.61 -3.35
N GLY A 12 3.98 -6.70 -3.08
CA GLY A 12 3.46 -7.49 -1.96
C GLY A 12 3.46 -6.78 -0.60
N THR A 13 3.87 -5.51 -0.54
CA THR A 13 3.96 -4.72 0.69
C THR A 13 3.03 -3.52 0.65
N PHE A 14 2.21 -3.38 1.69
CA PHE A 14 1.40 -2.18 1.96
C PHE A 14 2.20 -1.19 2.82
N TYR A 15 2.57 -0.06 2.23
CA TYR A 15 3.19 1.08 2.88
C TYR A 15 2.08 2.01 3.38
N ASN A 16 1.64 1.80 4.61
CA ASN A 16 0.54 2.55 5.21
C ASN A 16 1.04 3.90 5.75
N ASP A 17 0.34 4.97 5.43
CA ASP A 17 0.62 6.30 5.98
C ASP A 17 0.28 6.32 7.47
N LYS A 18 1.29 6.42 8.34
CA LYS A 18 1.11 6.52 9.79
C LYS A 18 1.70 7.82 10.35
N ARG A 19 1.93 8.82 9.48
CA ARG A 19 2.46 10.15 9.83
C ARG A 19 1.59 10.93 10.82
N TYR A 20 0.30 10.63 10.85
CA TYR A 20 -0.64 11.25 11.77
C TYR A 20 -1.37 10.21 12.63
N PRO A 21 -1.63 10.47 13.93
CA PRO A 21 -2.32 9.55 14.81
C PRO A 21 -3.74 9.16 14.35
N GLU A 22 -4.40 10.04 13.58
CA GLU A 22 -5.72 9.79 13.01
C GLU A 22 -5.71 8.84 11.79
N CYS A 23 -4.55 8.53 11.23
CA CYS A 23 -4.44 7.62 10.10
C CYS A 23 -4.79 6.19 10.52
N ARG A 24 -5.72 5.59 9.79
CA ARG A 24 -6.12 4.19 9.93
C ARG A 24 -5.40 3.34 8.90
N ASP A 25 -5.16 2.09 9.28
CA ASP A 25 -4.59 1.09 8.39
C ASP A 25 -5.68 0.62 7.40
N LEU A 26 -5.69 1.21 6.20
CA LEU A 26 -6.65 0.86 5.16
C LEU A 26 -6.37 -0.53 4.56
N SER A 27 -5.12 -1.00 4.63
CA SER A 27 -4.73 -2.31 4.09
C SER A 27 -5.25 -3.49 4.91
N ARG A 28 -5.58 -3.26 6.19
CA ARG A 28 -5.98 -4.30 7.15
C ARG A 28 -7.07 -5.22 6.62
N THR A 29 -8.16 -4.69 6.08
CA THR A 29 -9.28 -5.51 5.61
C THR A 29 -8.88 -6.38 4.42
N ILE A 30 -7.97 -5.90 3.56
CA ILE A 30 -7.46 -6.65 2.41
C ILE A 30 -6.60 -7.82 2.90
N ILE A 31 -5.73 -7.57 3.89
CA ILE A 31 -4.87 -8.59 4.49
C ILE A 31 -5.70 -9.66 5.20
N GLU A 32 -6.60 -9.25 6.10
CA GLU A 32 -7.50 -10.17 6.82
C GLU A 32 -8.36 -10.99 5.84
N TRP A 33 -8.89 -10.33 4.80
CA TRP A 33 -9.61 -11.03 3.75
C TRP A 33 -8.71 -12.06 3.09
N SER A 34 -7.49 -11.71 2.67
CA SER A 34 -6.56 -12.62 1.98
C SER A 34 -6.19 -13.85 2.82
N GLU A 35 -6.01 -13.69 4.13
CA GLU A 35 -5.60 -14.75 5.06
C GLU A 35 -6.77 -15.63 5.53
N SER A 36 -8.00 -15.14 5.47
CA SER A 36 -9.18 -15.85 6.01
C SER A 36 -9.49 -17.20 5.34
N HIS A 37 -8.95 -17.47 4.15
CA HIS A 37 -9.09 -18.74 3.44
C HIS A 37 -7.78 -19.08 2.75
N ASP A 38 -7.46 -20.37 2.61
CA ASP A 38 -6.32 -20.84 1.81
C ASP A 38 -6.60 -20.58 0.32
N ARG A 39 -6.41 -19.33 -0.10
CA ARG A 39 -6.65 -18.86 -1.47
C ARG A 39 -5.40 -18.95 -2.35
N GLY A 40 -4.29 -19.41 -1.81
CA GLY A 40 -3.00 -19.46 -2.52
C GLY A 40 -2.33 -18.09 -2.74
N TYR A 41 -2.82 -17.03 -2.08
CA TYR A 41 -2.11 -15.74 -2.06
C TYR A 41 -0.93 -15.81 -1.09
N GLY A 42 0.21 -15.25 -1.48
CA GLY A 42 1.35 -15.08 -0.58
C GLY A 42 1.01 -14.13 0.57
N LYS A 43 1.75 -14.23 1.69
CA LYS A 43 1.55 -13.33 2.83
C LYS A 43 1.94 -11.91 2.48
N PHE A 44 0.96 -11.01 2.46
CA PHE A 44 1.22 -9.58 2.35
C PHE A 44 2.05 -9.06 3.52
N GLN A 45 2.90 -8.09 3.24
CA GLN A 45 3.68 -7.38 4.24
C GLN A 45 3.11 -5.99 4.49
N THR A 46 3.43 -5.41 5.64
CA THR A 46 3.10 -4.02 5.94
C THR A 46 4.32 -3.27 6.44
N ALA A 47 4.40 -1.99 6.06
CA ALA A 47 5.42 -1.06 6.51
C ALA A 47 4.79 0.31 6.77
N LYS A 48 5.48 1.15 7.55
CA LYS A 48 5.12 2.56 7.66
C LYS A 48 5.64 3.30 6.44
N MET A 49 4.78 4.06 5.78
CA MET A 49 5.14 4.81 4.58
C MET A 49 6.24 5.83 4.87
N GLU A 50 6.21 6.46 6.04
CA GLU A 50 7.17 7.49 6.43
C GLU A 50 8.59 7.00 6.72
N ASP A 51 8.79 5.68 6.85
CA ASP A 51 10.10 5.08 7.08
C ASP A 51 10.84 4.74 5.77
N PHE A 52 10.21 4.97 4.60
CA PHE A 52 10.72 4.57 3.28
C PHE A 52 10.64 5.73 2.26
N THR A 53 11.59 5.73 1.33
CA THR A 53 11.57 6.54 0.10
C THR A 53 11.41 5.63 -1.12
N PHE A 54 11.15 6.19 -2.30
CA PHE A 54 11.10 5.40 -3.53
C PHE A 54 12.42 4.68 -3.85
N ASN A 55 13.56 5.21 -3.38
CA ASN A 55 14.88 4.58 -3.56
C ASN A 55 15.03 3.29 -2.73
N ASP A 56 14.22 3.10 -1.70
CA ASP A 56 14.24 1.92 -0.83
C ASP A 56 13.36 0.78 -1.38
N LEU A 57 12.61 1.03 -2.45
CA LEU A 57 11.64 0.10 -3.02
C LEU A 57 12.24 -0.71 -4.17
N TYR A 58 11.92 -1.99 -4.22
CA TYR A 58 12.07 -2.77 -5.44
C TYR A 58 10.89 -2.45 -6.37
N ILE A 59 11.18 -1.86 -7.53
CA ILE A 59 10.16 -1.46 -8.51
C ILE A 59 10.46 -2.00 -9.89
N LYS A 60 9.41 -2.27 -10.66
CA LYS A 60 9.46 -2.65 -12.07
C LYS A 60 8.95 -1.47 -12.90
N VAL A 61 9.79 -0.96 -13.79
CA VAL A 61 9.41 0.11 -14.73
C VAL A 61 8.28 -0.40 -15.65
N GLY A 62 7.24 0.41 -15.83
CA GLY A 62 6.07 0.07 -16.62
C GLY A 62 5.07 -0.88 -15.95
N PHE A 63 5.33 -1.32 -14.71
CA PHE A 63 4.41 -2.20 -13.97
C PHE A 63 3.37 -1.37 -13.17
N PRO A 64 2.09 -1.80 -13.12
CA PRO A 64 1.06 -1.10 -12.36
C PRO A 64 1.15 -1.42 -10.86
N TYR A 65 1.27 -0.37 -10.07
CA TYR A 65 1.16 -0.37 -8.61
C TYR A 65 -0.11 0.37 -8.16
N LEU A 66 -0.41 0.36 -6.87
CA LEU A 66 -1.63 0.96 -6.33
C LEU A 66 -1.31 1.99 -5.26
N TYR A 67 -1.98 3.13 -5.35
CA TYR A 67 -2.14 4.10 -4.26
C TYR A 67 -3.61 4.19 -3.89
N CYS A 68 -3.94 4.03 -2.61
CA CYS A 68 -5.31 4.17 -2.12
C CYS A 68 -5.35 5.23 -1.02
N HIS A 69 -6.33 6.12 -1.06
CA HIS A 69 -6.55 7.16 -0.05
C HIS A 69 -8.03 7.47 0.13
N GLN A 70 -8.37 8.30 1.13
CA GLN A 70 -9.75 8.69 1.43
C GLN A 70 -10.72 7.51 1.70
N GLY A 71 -10.18 6.34 2.06
CA GLY A 71 -10.94 5.12 2.38
C GLY A 71 -10.94 4.11 1.25
N ASP A 72 -11.38 4.52 0.05
CA ASP A 72 -11.60 3.65 -1.11
C ASP A 72 -11.23 4.30 -2.46
N CYS A 73 -10.58 5.47 -2.45
CA CYS A 73 -10.16 6.13 -3.68
C CYS A 73 -8.85 5.53 -4.18
N GLU A 74 -8.96 4.68 -5.21
CA GLU A 74 -7.85 3.93 -5.79
C GLU A 74 -7.25 4.60 -7.04
N HIS A 75 -5.92 4.66 -7.09
CA HIS A 75 -5.13 5.21 -8.19
C HIS A 75 -4.06 4.21 -8.62
N VAL A 76 -4.03 3.90 -9.92
CA VAL A 76 -2.93 3.12 -10.48
C VAL A 76 -1.70 4.02 -10.62
N VAL A 77 -0.57 3.55 -10.08
CA VAL A 77 0.71 4.24 -10.14
C VAL A 77 1.64 3.45 -11.05
N VAL A 78 2.18 4.08 -12.07
CA VAL A 78 3.17 3.47 -12.98
C VAL A 78 4.42 4.32 -12.95
N ILE A 79 5.56 3.70 -12.64
CA ILE A 79 6.87 4.34 -12.78
C ILE A 79 7.32 4.16 -14.23
N THR A 80 7.55 5.27 -14.93
CA THR A 80 7.86 5.27 -16.37
C THR A 80 9.35 5.35 -16.67
N ASP A 81 10.17 5.84 -15.73
CA ASP A 81 11.61 6.02 -15.88
C ASP A 81 12.31 6.08 -14.49
N ILE A 82 13.65 5.95 -14.45
CA ILE A 82 14.49 5.99 -13.23
C ILE A 82 15.61 7.03 -13.37
#